data_AF-A0A948J949-F1
#
_entry.id   AF-A0A948J949-F1
#
_cell.length_a   1.000
_cell.length_b   1.000
_cell.length_c   1.000
_cell.angle_alpha   90.00
_cell.angle_beta   90.00
_cell.angle_gamma   90.00
#
_symmetry.space_group_name_H-M   'P 1'
#
loop_
_entity.id
_entity.type
_entity.pdbx_description
1 polymer ?
#
loop_
_entity_poly.entity_id
_entity_poly.type
_entity_poly.pdbx_seq_one_letter_code
_entity_poly.pdbx_strand_id
1 'polypeptide(L)'
;MRLFDLTHNQLPALLNLADAADKVLLRQEAVYLMKSPLLKNLPCAMYCLATDAAARGVIISEPFTALNDSQWFALVLQAKQQL
;
A
#
# COMPACT_ATOMS: atom_id res chain seq x y z
N MET A 1 -7.67 1.22 -12.87
CA MET A 1 -6.65 1.08 -11.81
C MET A 1 -7.22 0.22 -10.70
N ARG A 2 -6.55 -0.89 -10.34
CA ARG A 2 -6.92 -1.68 -9.16
C ARG A 2 -6.15 -1.16 -7.95
N LEU A 3 -6.81 -1.20 -6.79
CA LEU A 3 -6.19 -0.90 -5.51
C LEU A 3 -6.06 -2.19 -4.69
N PHE A 4 -4.82 -2.60 -4.41
CA PHE A 4 -4.50 -3.68 -3.50
C PHE A 4 -4.41 -3.11 -2.07
N ASP A 5 -5.51 -3.16 -1.33
CA ASP A 5 -5.58 -2.74 0.08
C ASP A 5 -5.16 -3.90 0.99
N LEU A 6 -3.93 -3.83 1.51
CA LEU A 6 -3.37 -4.83 2.39
C LEU A 6 -3.48 -4.36 3.83
N THR A 7 -4.09 -5.18 4.68
CA THR A 7 -4.29 -4.89 6.11
C THR A 7 -3.53 -5.85 7.04
N HIS A 8 -3.09 -6.99 6.53
CA HIS A 8 -2.42 -8.03 7.30
C HIS A 8 -0.94 -8.13 6.92
N ASN A 9 -0.10 -8.61 7.86
CA ASN A 9 1.31 -8.91 7.60
C ASN A 9 1.49 -10.23 6.82
N GLN A 10 0.81 -10.36 5.69
CA GLN A 10 0.90 -11.49 4.80
C GLN A 10 0.84 -11.00 3.36
N LEU A 11 1.77 -11.47 2.53
CA LEU A 11 1.81 -11.12 1.12
C LEU A 11 0.78 -11.96 0.34
N PRO A 12 -0.27 -11.36 -0.25
CA PRO A 12 -1.21 -12.12 -1.08
C PRO A 12 -0.60 -12.49 -2.43
N ALA A 13 -0.88 -13.71 -2.89
CA ALA A 13 -0.42 -14.22 -4.20
C ALA A 13 -0.93 -13.38 -5.38
N LEU A 14 -2.06 -12.69 -5.21
CA LEU A 14 -2.67 -11.84 -6.24
C LEU A 14 -1.80 -10.63 -6.63
N LEU A 15 -0.86 -10.21 -5.77
CA LEU A 15 0.06 -9.10 -6.09
C LEU A 15 0.94 -9.37 -7.30
N ASN A 16 1.15 -10.65 -7.67
CA ASN A 16 1.87 -11.01 -8.89
C ASN A 16 1.16 -10.57 -10.18
N LEU A 17 -0.11 -10.15 -10.09
CA LEU A 17 -0.89 -9.63 -11.21
C LEU A 17 -0.91 -8.09 -11.28
N ALA A 18 -0.18 -7.40 -10.39
CA ALA A 18 -0.10 -5.95 -10.36
C ALA A 18 0.63 -5.41 -11.60
N ASP A 19 0.04 -4.43 -12.25
CA ASP A 19 0.65 -3.69 -13.36
C ASP A 19 1.04 -2.27 -12.94
N ALA A 20 1.70 -1.53 -13.82
CA ALA A 20 2.18 -0.17 -13.52
C ALA A 20 1.06 0.84 -13.23
N ALA A 21 -0.17 0.59 -13.69
CA ALA A 21 -1.31 1.48 -13.47
C ALA A 21 -2.02 1.21 -12.13
N ASP A 22 -1.76 0.06 -11.51
CA ASP A 22 -2.31 -0.31 -10.21
C ASP A 22 -1.64 0.44 -9.05
N LYS A 23 -2.21 0.28 -7.86
CA LYS A 23 -1.70 0.87 -6.62
C LYS A 23 -1.74 -0.15 -5.50
N VAL A 24 -0.71 -0.15 -4.65
CA VAL A 24 -0.67 -0.94 -3.42
C VAL A 24 -0.76 0.00 -2.23
N LEU A 25 -1.63 -0.33 -1.28
CA LEU A 25 -1.80 0.42 -0.04
C LEU A 25 -1.57 -0.51 1.15
N LEU A 26 -0.63 -0.13 2.01
CA LEU A 26 -0.35 -0.81 3.27
C LEU A 26 -1.04 -0.08 4.42
N ARG A 27 -1.87 -0.80 5.16
CA ARG A 27 -2.53 -0.34 6.38
C ARG A 27 -2.41 -1.38 7.48
N GLN A 28 -2.74 -0.98 8.70
CA GLN A 28 -2.73 -1.81 9.89
C GLN A 28 -1.42 -2.59 10.01
N GLU A 29 -1.46 -3.91 10.08
CA GLU A 29 -0.26 -4.74 10.22
C GLU A 29 0.52 -4.90 8.90
N ALA A 30 -0.10 -4.62 7.76
CA ALA A 30 0.59 -4.72 6.47
C ALA A 30 1.76 -3.73 6.33
N VAL A 31 1.84 -2.70 7.17
CA VAL A 31 3.00 -1.78 7.20
C VAL A 31 4.32 -2.52 7.48
N TYR A 32 4.29 -3.68 8.13
CA TYR A 32 5.47 -4.52 8.33
C TYR A 32 6.01 -5.11 7.02
N LEU A 33 5.16 -5.25 6.00
CA LEU A 33 5.54 -5.76 4.69
C LEU A 33 6.45 -4.80 3.91
N MET A 34 6.64 -3.55 4.35
CA MET A 34 7.62 -2.63 3.73
C MET A 34 9.06 -3.17 3.73
N LYS A 35 9.36 -4.13 4.62
CA LYS A 35 10.65 -4.83 4.68
C LYS A 35 10.77 -5.93 3.62
N SER A 36 9.68 -6.32 2.95
CA SER A 36 9.66 -7.37 1.95
C SER A 36 10.31 -6.90 0.63
N PRO A 37 11.33 -7.63 0.13
CA PRO A 37 11.93 -7.33 -1.18
C PRO A 37 10.93 -7.45 -2.33
N LEU A 38 9.93 -8.32 -2.20
CA LEU A 38 8.94 -8.58 -3.24
C LEU A 38 8.07 -7.35 -3.52
N LEU A 39 7.67 -6.62 -2.49
CA LEU A 39 6.89 -5.39 -2.64
C LEU A 39 7.70 -4.32 -3.37
N LYS A 40 8.99 -4.16 -3.01
CA LYS A 40 9.87 -3.14 -3.59
C LYS A 40 10.07 -3.29 -5.10
N ASN A 41 9.87 -4.50 -5.65
CA ASN A 41 10.06 -4.81 -7.06
C ASN A 41 8.77 -4.74 -7.89
N LEU A 42 7.62 -4.42 -7.28
CA LEU A 42 6.38 -4.27 -8.02
C LEU A 42 6.45 -3.05 -8.95
N PRO A 43 5.86 -3.11 -10.15
CA PRO A 43 5.92 -2.03 -11.13
C PRO A 43 5.00 -0.84 -10.78
N CYS A 44 4.28 -0.90 -9.65
CA CYS A 44 3.22 0.02 -9.29
C CYS A 44 3.59 0.95 -8.13
N ALA A 45 2.85 2.05 -8.00
CA ALA A 45 3.02 2.96 -6.86
C ALA A 45 2.62 2.29 -5.54
N MET A 46 3.46 2.44 -4.52
CA MET A 46 3.27 1.87 -3.18
C MET A 46 3.01 2.97 -2.16
N TYR A 47 1.95 2.80 -1.39
CA TYR A 47 1.50 3.73 -0.36
C TYR A 47 1.44 3.05 1.00
N CYS A 48 1.65 3.82 2.06
CA CYS A 48 1.51 3.38 3.44
C CYS A 48 0.73 4.42 4.24
N LEU A 49 -0.23 3.98 5.06
CA LEU A 49 -0.93 4.92 5.95
C LEU A 49 0.01 5.34 7.09
N ALA A 50 0.23 6.65 7.21
CA ALA A 50 1.20 7.23 8.14
C ALA A 50 0.83 6.97 9.60
N THR A 51 -0.47 7.03 9.92
CA THR A 51 -0.98 6.77 11.29
C THR A 51 -0.70 5.34 11.72
N ASP A 52 -0.88 4.36 10.84
CA ASP A 52 -0.60 2.95 11.12
C ASP A 52 0.88 2.64 11.27
N ALA A 53 1.73 3.24 10.43
CA ALA A 53 3.18 3.11 10.52
C ALA A 53 3.71 3.73 11.83
N ALA A 54 3.23 4.93 12.18
CA ALA A 54 3.58 5.62 13.42
C ALA A 54 3.17 4.81 14.66
N ALA A 55 1.92 4.29 14.68
CA ALA A 55 1.42 3.47 15.77
C ALA A 55 2.23 2.18 16.00
N ARG A 56 2.92 1.69 14.96
CA ARG A 56 3.73 0.45 14.98
C ARG A 56 5.23 0.70 15.04
N GLY A 57 5.67 1.96 15.15
CA GLY A 57 7.08 2.33 15.15
C GLY A 57 7.82 1.97 13.86
N VAL A 58 7.11 1.92 12.73
CA VAL A 58 7.69 1.59 11.43
C VAL A 58 8.02 2.87 10.68
N ILE A 59 9.28 3.00 10.26
CA ILE A 59 9.74 4.11 9.42
C ILE A 59 9.29 3.83 7.98
N ILE A 60 8.59 4.79 7.38
CA ILE A 60 8.25 4.76 5.96
C ILE A 60 9.46 5.29 5.19
N SER A 61 9.94 4.53 4.22
CA SER A 61 11.07 4.88 3.36
C SER A 61 10.75 4.56 1.90
N GLU A 62 11.50 5.14 0.97
CA GLU A 62 11.44 4.76 -0.45
C GLU A 62 11.52 3.22 -0.62
N PRO A 63 10.73 2.64 -1.53
CA PRO A 63 9.83 3.27 -2.51
C PRO A 63 8.40 3.60 -2.02
N PHE A 64 8.15 3.57 -0.70
CA PHE A 64 6.81 3.76 -0.15
C PHE A 64 6.49 5.24 0.11
N THR A 65 5.35 5.70 -0.38
CA THR A 65 4.83 7.05 -0.11
C THR A 65 3.88 7.03 1.10
N ALA A 66 4.14 7.87 2.09
CA ALA A 66 3.25 8.05 3.23
C ALA A 66 1.96 8.78 2.83
N LEU A 67 0.80 8.27 3.27
CA LEU A 67 -0.50 8.93 3.14
C LEU A 67 -1.05 9.30 4.50
N ASN A 68 -1.69 10.47 4.59
CA ASN A 68 -2.61 10.79 5.68
C ASN A 68 -4.02 10.23 5.39
N ASP A 69 -4.93 10.35 6.36
CA ASP A 69 -6.28 9.79 6.25
C ASP A 69 -7.09 10.36 5.07
N SER A 70 -6.96 11.67 4.80
CA SER A 70 -7.63 12.32 3.67
C SER A 70 -7.12 11.82 2.32
N GLN A 71 -5.80 11.66 2.17
CA GLN A 71 -5.19 11.13 0.95
C GLN A 71 -5.54 9.66 0.75
N TRP A 72 -5.56 8.87 1.83
CA TRP A 72 -6.04 7.49 1.81
C TRP A 72 -7.49 7.40 1.34
N PHE A 73 -8.37 8.22 1.92
CA PHE A 73 -9.78 8.25 1.54
C PHE A 73 -9.96 8.61 0.05
N ALA A 74 -9.23 9.62 -0.44
CA ALA A 74 -9.25 10.01 -1.85
C ALA A 74 -8.78 8.88 -2.78
N LEU A 75 -7.71 8.16 -2.40
CA LEU A 75 -7.20 7.01 -3.13
C LEU A 75 -8.23 5.88 -3.25
N VAL A 76 -8.88 5.54 -2.13
CA VAL A 76 -9.94 4.50 -2.11
C VAL A 76 -11.12 4.93 -2.97
N LEU A 77 -11.53 6.19 -2.90
CA LEU A 77 -12.62 6.72 -3.70
C LEU A 77 -12.30 6.63 -5.21
N GLN A 78 -11.09 7.04 -5.61
CA GLN A 78 -10.63 6.95 -7.00
C GLN A 78 -10.65 5.51 -7.52
N ALA A 79 -10.22 4.54 -6.70
CA ALA A 79 -10.22 3.13 -7.08
C ALA A 79 -11.64 2.57 -7.28
N LYS A 80 -12.60 3.01 -6.45
CA LYS A 80 -14.00 2.55 -6.53
C LYS A 80 -14.76 3.14 -7.70
N GLN A 81 -14.42 4.35 -8.15
CA GLN A 81 -15.09 5.03 -9.27
C GLN A 81 -14.73 4.46 -10.65
N GLN A 82 -13.73 3.58 -10.72
CA GLN A 82 -13.27 2.95 -11.97
C GLN A 82 -13.74 1.49 -12.12
N LEU A 83 -14.64 1.03 -11.25
CA LEU A 83 -15.28 -0.29 -11.33
C LEU A 83 -16.56 -0.23 -12.17
#